data_AF-A0A7Y2X6U2-F1
#
_entry.id   AF-A0A7Y2X6U2-F1
#
_cell.length_a   1.000
_cell.length_b   1.000
_cell.length_c   1.000
_cell.angle_alpha   90.00
_cell.angle_beta   90.00
_cell.angle_gamma   90.00
#
_symmetry.space_group_name_H-M   'P 1'
#
loop_
_entity.id
_entity.type
_entity.pdbx_description
1 polymer ?
#
loop_
_entity_poly.entity_id
_entity_poly.type
_entity_poly.pdbx_seq_one_letter_code
_entity_poly.pdbx_strand_id
1 'polypeptide(L)'
;METRVHLPDMEPPASITEVMIALRSQKLEPKHEQKDWGDWISFSGQQTVISIESMRGLASSATVEHTESDGDAINQQILSAFGQLGWLGSDEEGEFRLD
;
A
#
# COMPACT_ATOMS: atom_id res chain seq x y z
N MET A 1 -10.92 -6.17 5.79
CA MET A 1 -10.21 -7.04 4.84
C MET A 1 -8.73 -6.70 4.88
N GLU A 2 -7.87 -7.71 4.94
CA GLU A 2 -6.42 -7.54 4.87
C GLU A 2 -5.94 -8.01 3.50
N THR A 3 -5.12 -7.20 2.83
CA THR A 3 -4.50 -7.55 1.54
C THR A 3 -3.00 -7.29 1.64
N ARG A 4 -2.19 -8.32 1.42
CA ARG A 4 -0.75 -8.15 1.30
C ARG A 4 -0.43 -7.66 -0.10
N VAL A 5 0.45 -6.67 -0.22
CA VAL A 5 1.00 -6.22 -1.49
C VAL A 5 2.52 -6.30 -1.44
N HIS A 6 3.15 -6.69 -2.54
CA HIS A 6 4.61 -6.80 -2.61
C HIS A 6 5.15 -6.66 -4.02
N LEU A 7 6.43 -6.34 -4.14
CA LEU A 7 7.17 -6.42 -5.39
C LEU A 7 7.55 -7.88 -5.70
N PRO A 8 7.70 -8.23 -6.99
CA PRO A 8 8.34 -9.49 -7.38
C PRO A 8 9.78 -9.58 -6.84
N ASP A 9 10.26 -10.79 -6.51
CA ASP A 9 11.55 -11.04 -5.84
C ASP A 9 12.78 -10.37 -6.48
N MET A 10 12.75 -10.15 -7.80
CA MET A 10 13.89 -9.63 -8.56
C MET A 10 13.75 -8.13 -8.90
N GLU A 11 12.63 -7.49 -8.55
CA GLU A 11 12.42 -6.07 -8.77
C GLU A 11 13.08 -5.24 -7.65
N PRO A 12 13.67 -4.08 -7.96
CA PRO A 12 14.25 -3.21 -6.95
C PRO A 12 13.15 -2.68 -6.01
N PRO A 13 13.43 -2.51 -4.70
CA PRO A 13 12.46 -1.97 -3.76
C PRO A 13 12.03 -0.56 -4.16
N ALA A 14 10.75 -0.24 -3.96
CA ALA A 14 10.25 1.11 -4.16
C ALA A 14 10.58 1.98 -2.95
N SER A 15 10.86 3.25 -3.18
CA SER A 15 10.96 4.22 -2.10
C SER A 15 9.58 4.54 -1.53
N ILE A 16 9.51 4.90 -0.24
CA ILE A 16 8.27 5.42 0.37
C ILE A 16 7.78 6.66 -0.40
N THR A 17 8.67 7.45 -0.98
CA THR A 17 8.29 8.62 -1.78
C THR A 17 7.53 8.21 -3.04
N GLU A 18 7.95 7.16 -3.74
CA GLU A 18 7.24 6.62 -4.91
C GLU A 18 5.85 6.09 -4.53
N VAL A 19 5.75 5.37 -3.41
CA VAL A 19 4.46 4.90 -2.87
C VAL A 19 3.52 6.08 -2.59
N MET A 20 4.01 7.12 -1.91
CA MET A 20 3.23 8.31 -1.61
C MET A 20 2.79 9.08 -2.86
N ILE A 21 3.64 9.12 -3.90
CA ILE A 21 3.31 9.75 -5.18
C ILE A 21 2.21 8.95 -5.91
N ALA A 22 2.35 7.63 -5.96
CA ALA A 22 1.35 6.75 -6.60
C ALA A 22 -0.01 6.85 -5.91
N LEU A 23 -0.06 6.84 -4.57
CA LEU A 23 -1.30 7.02 -3.81
C LEU A 23 -1.96 8.38 -4.12
N ARG A 24 -1.18 9.47 -4.20
CA ARG A 24 -1.71 10.79 -4.59
C ARG A 24 -2.20 10.84 -6.03
N SER A 25 -1.62 10.04 -6.94
CA SER A 25 -2.08 9.93 -8.34
C SER A 25 -3.53 9.40 -8.40
N GLN A 26 -3.92 8.58 -7.42
CA GLN A 26 -5.25 8.01 -7.25
C GLN A 26 -6.23 8.93 -6.50
N LYS A 27 -5.87 10.23 -6.35
CA LYS A 27 -6.65 11.25 -5.65
C LYS A 27 -6.83 10.98 -4.14
N LEU A 28 -5.94 10.18 -3.56
CA LEU A 28 -5.86 9.99 -2.12
C LEU A 28 -5.01 11.10 -1.48
N GLU A 29 -5.25 11.35 -0.19
CA GLU A 29 -4.46 12.27 0.64
C GLU A 29 -3.67 11.48 1.70
N PRO A 30 -2.64 10.70 1.29
CA PRO A 30 -1.89 9.86 2.21
C PRO A 30 -1.02 10.71 3.15
N LYS A 31 -0.96 10.28 4.41
CA LYS A 31 -0.04 10.79 5.42
C LYS A 31 0.89 9.67 5.86
N HIS A 32 2.19 9.86 5.65
CA HIS A 32 3.22 8.95 6.14
C HIS A 32 3.53 9.23 7.61
N GLU A 33 3.46 8.18 8.42
CA GLU A 33 3.79 8.19 9.84
C GLU A 33 4.94 7.22 10.10
N GLN A 34 6.14 7.77 10.29
CA GLN A 34 7.33 6.98 10.62
C GLN A 34 7.33 6.62 12.11
N LYS A 35 7.47 5.32 12.41
CA LYS A 35 7.62 4.81 13.79
C LYS A 35 8.83 3.88 13.88
N ASP A 36 9.36 3.71 15.09
CA ASP A 36 10.56 2.88 15.35
C ASP A 36 10.37 1.39 15.02
N TRP A 37 9.13 0.93 14.90
CA TRP A 37 8.76 -0.47 14.67
C TRP A 37 8.05 -0.72 13.31
N GLY A 38 7.90 0.30 12.47
CA GLY A 38 7.26 0.18 11.15
C GLY A 38 6.68 1.52 10.65
N ASP A 39 6.63 1.69 9.33
CA ASP A 39 6.06 2.87 8.70
C ASP A 39 4.57 2.66 8.41
N TRP A 40 3.74 3.66 8.71
CA TRP A 40 2.30 3.60 8.46
C TRP A 40 1.90 4.68 7.44
N ILE A 41 0.90 4.39 6.61
CA ILE A 41 0.21 5.40 5.80
C ILE A 41 -1.25 5.41 6.21
N SER A 42 -1.73 6.58 6.62
CA SER A 42 -3.13 6.84 6.96
C SER A 42 -3.76 7.83 5.99
N PHE A 43 -5.10 7.86 5.96
CA PHE A 43 -5.89 8.76 5.12
C PHE A 43 -6.90 9.52 5.98
N SER A 44 -7.06 10.83 5.74
CA SER A 44 -7.91 11.67 6.56
C SER A 44 -9.37 11.22 6.52
N GLY A 45 -9.98 10.97 7.69
CA GLY A 45 -11.38 10.56 7.81
C GLY A 45 -11.65 9.10 7.47
N GLN A 46 -10.61 8.29 7.24
CA GLN A 46 -10.69 6.88 6.89
C GLN A 46 -10.04 6.05 8.00
N GLN A 47 -10.55 4.84 8.23
CA GLN A 47 -9.93 3.87 9.14
C GLN A 47 -9.00 2.90 8.40
N THR A 48 -9.07 2.85 7.07
CA THR A 48 -8.17 2.09 6.21
C THR A 48 -6.75 2.59 6.37
N VAL A 49 -5.80 1.69 6.58
CA VAL A 49 -4.38 1.99 6.76
C VAL A 49 -3.49 1.08 5.92
N ILE A 50 -2.26 1.53 5.66
CA ILE A 50 -1.22 0.72 5.03
C ILE A 50 -0.06 0.61 6.00
N SER A 51 0.25 -0.62 6.42
CA SER A 51 1.42 -0.96 7.22
C SER A 51 2.56 -1.31 6.26
N ILE A 52 3.65 -0.53 6.24
CA ILE A 52 4.77 -0.71 5.32
C ILE A 52 6.01 -1.21 6.05
N GLU A 53 6.55 -2.33 5.57
CA GLU A 53 7.84 -2.85 5.98
C GLU A 53 8.94 -2.12 5.20
N SER A 54 9.45 -1.03 5.80
CA SER A 54 10.51 -0.23 5.16
C SER A 54 11.86 -0.41 5.87
N MET A 55 12.93 -0.47 5.08
CA MET A 55 14.30 -0.43 5.57
C MET A 55 15.03 0.71 4.88
N ARG A 56 15.41 1.73 5.66
CA ARG A 56 16.05 2.97 5.15
C ARG A 56 15.21 3.69 4.08
N GLY A 57 13.88 3.67 4.22
CA GLY A 57 12.94 4.34 3.30
C GLY A 57 12.66 3.60 1.99
N LEU A 58 13.12 2.35 1.89
CA LEU A 58 12.83 1.43 0.79
C LEU A 58 11.92 0.31 1.27
N ALA A 59 10.94 -0.08 0.46
CA ALA A 59 9.95 -1.10 0.78
C ALA A 59 9.75 -2.06 -0.41
N SER A 60 9.58 -3.34 -0.07
CA SER A 60 9.22 -4.41 -1.02
C SER A 60 7.89 -5.08 -0.68
N SER A 61 7.32 -4.78 0.49
CA SER A 61 6.08 -5.36 1.00
C SER A 61 5.31 -4.34 1.84
N ALA A 62 3.99 -4.47 1.83
CA ALA A 62 3.08 -3.75 2.69
C ALA A 62 1.81 -4.57 2.92
N THR A 63 1.07 -4.21 3.96
CA THR A 63 -0.25 -4.76 4.27
C THR A 63 -1.27 -3.64 4.23
N VAL A 64 -2.31 -3.81 3.43
CA VAL A 64 -3.48 -2.91 3.36
C VAL A 64 -4.54 -3.47 4.29
N GLU A 65 -4.83 -2.73 5.37
CA GLU A 65 -5.88 -3.07 6.32
C GLU A 65 -7.10 -2.20 6.00
N HIS A 66 -8.00 -2.75 5.18
CA HIS A 66 -9.22 -2.07 4.75
C HIS A 66 -10.40 -2.38 5.67
N THR A 67 -11.22 -1.38 5.93
CA THR A 67 -12.49 -1.48 6.65
C THR A 67 -13.68 -1.22 5.74
N GLU A 68 -14.70 -2.07 5.84
CA GLU A 68 -15.95 -1.93 5.06
C GLU A 68 -16.66 -0.59 5.32
N SER A 69 -16.42 0.06 6.47
CA SER A 69 -17.01 1.37 6.80
C SER A 69 -16.56 2.49 5.87
N ASP A 70 -15.37 2.37 5.27
CA ASP A 70 -14.79 3.38 4.39
C ASP A 70 -15.26 3.22 2.93
N GLY A 71 -15.96 2.12 2.64
CA GLY A 71 -16.38 1.71 1.30
C GLY A 71 -15.22 1.23 0.43
N ASP A 72 -15.55 0.46 -0.60
CA ASP A 72 -14.54 -0.25 -1.41
C ASP A 72 -13.65 0.67 -2.28
N ALA A 73 -14.09 1.92 -2.50
CA ALA A 73 -13.41 2.85 -3.40
C ALA A 73 -11.98 3.16 -2.96
N ILE A 74 -11.76 3.36 -1.65
CA ILE A 74 -10.41 3.62 -1.14
C ILE A 74 -9.50 2.40 -1.30
N ASN A 75 -10.04 1.20 -1.07
CA ASN A 75 -9.28 -0.03 -1.24
C ASN A 75 -8.85 -0.20 -2.70
N GLN A 76 -9.78 -0.02 -3.64
CA GLN A 76 -9.49 -0.07 -5.09
C GLN A 76 -8.44 0.98 -5.50
N GLN A 77 -8.54 2.21 -4.99
CA GLN A 77 -7.56 3.26 -5.25
C GLN A 77 -6.18 2.91 -4.70
N ILE A 78 -6.09 2.36 -3.49
CA ILE A 78 -4.83 1.91 -2.90
C ILE A 78 -4.22 0.80 -3.75
N LEU A 79 -4.99 -0.23 -4.09
CA LEU A 79 -4.50 -1.36 -4.88
C LEU A 79 -4.02 -0.89 -6.27
N SER A 80 -4.76 -0.02 -6.95
CA SER A 80 -4.34 0.54 -8.24
C SER A 80 -3.06 1.40 -8.14
N ALA A 81 -2.84 2.13 -7.03
CA ALA A 81 -1.58 2.83 -6.79
C ALA A 81 -0.38 1.87 -6.71
N PHE A 82 -0.54 0.74 -6.00
CA PHE A 82 0.49 -0.30 -5.93
C PHE A 82 0.68 -1.00 -7.28
N GLY A 83 -0.39 -1.26 -8.02
CA GLY A 83 -0.33 -1.80 -9.38
C GLY A 83 0.47 -0.93 -10.35
N GLN A 84 0.32 0.40 -10.28
CA GLN A 84 1.14 1.35 -11.07
C GLN A 84 2.64 1.24 -10.80
N LEU A 85 3.03 0.80 -9.60
CA LEU A 85 4.42 0.57 -9.21
C LEU A 85 4.91 -0.84 -9.55
N GLY A 86 4.07 -1.67 -10.20
CA GLY A 86 4.39 -3.05 -10.55
C GLY A 86 4.27 -4.04 -9.39
N TRP A 87 3.62 -3.65 -8.29
CA TRP A 87 3.38 -4.54 -7.15
C TRP A 87 2.26 -5.54 -7.48
N LEU A 88 2.29 -6.66 -6.78
CA LEU A 88 1.29 -7.73 -6.82
C LEU A 88 0.53 -7.75 -5.50
N GLY A 89 -0.72 -8.22 -5.55
CA GLY A 89 -1.49 -8.55 -4.36
C GLY A 89 -1.33 -10.04 -4.04
N SER A 90 -1.46 -10.40 -2.77
CA SER A 90 -1.56 -11.80 -2.36
C SER A 90 -2.51 -12.00 -1.17
N ASP A 91 -3.22 -13.13 -1.21
CA ASP A 91 -4.13 -13.60 -0.18
C ASP A 91 -4.06 -15.14 -0.03
N GLU A 92 -5.08 -15.78 0.57
CA GLU A 92 -5.13 -17.23 0.76
C GLU A 92 -5.19 -18.04 -0.54
N GLU A 93 -5.63 -17.43 -1.66
CA GLU A 93 -5.77 -18.08 -2.96
C GLU A 93 -4.49 -17.93 -3.82
N GLY A 94 -3.59 -17.02 -3.44
CA GLY A 94 -2.28 -16.82 -4.07
C GLY A 94 -2.04 -15.40 -4.53
N GLU A 95 -1.08 -15.23 -5.45
CA GLU A 95 -0.73 -13.92 -6.01
C GLU A 95 -1.64 -13.51 -7.17
N PHE A 96 -1.98 -12.21 -7.23
CA PHE A 96 -2.79 -11.62 -8.28
C PHE A 96 -2.28 -10.24 -8.72
N ARG A 97 -2.68 -9.83 -9.92
CA ARG A 97 -2.34 -8.52 -10.48
C ARG A 97 -3.22 -7.43 -9.86
N LEU A 98 -2.61 -6.28 -9.63
CA LEU A 98 -3.29 -5.07 -9.17
C LEU A 98 -3.52 -4.17 -10.39
N ASP A 99 -4.78 -3.87 -10.68
CA ASP A 99 -5.22 -3.03 -11.80
C ASP A 99 -5.59 -1.61 -11.29
#